data_AF-A0A1H1D7L4-F1
#
_entry.id   AF-A0A1H1D7L4-F1
#
_cell.length_a   1.000
_cell.length_b   1.000
_cell.length_c   1.000
_cell.angle_alpha   90.00
_cell.angle_beta   90.00
_cell.angle_gamma   90.00
#
_symmetry.space_group_name_H-M   'P 1'
#
loop_
_entity.id
_entity.type
_entity.pdbx_description
1 polymer ?
#
loop_
_entity_poly.entity_id
_entity_poly.type
_entity_poly.pdbx_seq_one_letter_code
_entity_poly.pdbx_strand_id
1 'polypeptide(L)'
;MSADGTPQWGPPAEHTTSYGQPPASAGPNGAPPLWAPWYGISFTGAFVRFWKKYVRFDGRASRSEYWWWYLWSAILGTVFSVVSGILVAATGTTTSTTSSNSVGVSSMSTNPVAGVPIWILGLALLIPTLALIVRRLHDANLSGLLALLLLIPFFGAIAIFIMMFLPSNPEGARFDRPAADR
;
A
#
# COMPACT_ATOMS: atom_id res chain seq x y z
N MET A 1 -15.11 4.05 -69.41
CA MET A 1 -15.44 4.83 -68.21
C MET A 1 -15.40 3.87 -67.04
N SER A 2 -14.27 3.90 -66.32
CA SER A 2 -13.91 2.97 -65.26
C SER A 2 -14.42 3.47 -63.91
N ALA A 3 -14.90 2.57 -63.06
CA ALA A 3 -14.82 2.70 -61.59
C ALA A 3 -15.20 1.35 -60.95
N ASP A 4 -14.18 0.51 -60.72
CA ASP A 4 -14.23 -0.59 -59.75
C ASP A 4 -14.37 0.01 -58.34
N GLY A 5 -15.42 -0.37 -57.61
CA GLY A 5 -15.64 0.01 -56.22
C GLY A 5 -15.28 -1.14 -55.29
N THR A 6 -14.08 -1.15 -54.74
CA THR A 6 -13.71 -2.04 -53.63
C THR A 6 -13.93 -1.32 -52.28
N PRO A 7 -14.60 -1.94 -51.29
CA PRO A 7 -14.65 -1.38 -49.95
C PRO A 7 -13.30 -1.57 -49.24
N GLN A 8 -12.69 -0.45 -48.85
CA GLN A 8 -11.48 -0.40 -48.05
C GLN A 8 -11.77 -0.86 -46.61
N TRP A 9 -11.39 -2.09 -46.26
CA TRP A 9 -11.35 -2.56 -44.88
C TRP A 9 -10.15 -1.92 -44.16
N GLY A 10 -10.40 -0.90 -43.34
CA GLY A 10 -9.45 -0.43 -42.34
C GLY A 10 -9.41 -1.40 -41.14
N PRO A 11 -8.26 -1.52 -40.44
CA PRO A 11 -8.20 -2.33 -39.22
C PRO A 11 -9.21 -1.81 -38.19
N PRO A 12 -9.89 -2.69 -37.44
CA PRO A 12 -10.86 -2.25 -36.44
C PRO A 12 -10.15 -1.33 -35.44
N ALA A 13 -10.73 -0.14 -35.23
CA ALA A 13 -10.30 0.77 -34.19
C ALA A 13 -10.20 -0.04 -32.90
N GLU A 14 -8.98 -0.17 -32.39
CA GLU A 14 -8.70 -0.80 -31.12
C GLU A 14 -9.46 0.02 -30.08
N HIS A 15 -10.63 -0.49 -29.67
CA HIS A 15 -11.23 -0.15 -28.41
C HIS A 15 -10.27 -0.65 -27.33
N THR A 16 -9.20 0.12 -27.09
CA THR A 16 -8.60 0.16 -25.78
C THR A 16 -9.66 0.78 -24.89
N THR A 17 -10.52 -0.09 -24.36
CA THR A 17 -11.40 0.22 -23.24
C THR A 17 -10.48 0.58 -22.09
N SER A 18 -10.09 1.85 -22.05
CA SER A 18 -9.55 2.53 -20.87
C SER A 18 -10.57 2.28 -19.78
N TYR A 19 -10.23 1.41 -18.82
CA TYR A 19 -11.10 1.04 -17.72
C TYR A 19 -11.54 2.32 -17.01
N GLY A 20 -12.76 2.74 -17.30
CA GLY A 20 -13.31 4.02 -16.91
C GLY A 20 -13.56 4.11 -15.41
N GLN A 21 -12.98 5.14 -14.80
CA GLN A 21 -13.62 5.93 -13.75
C GLN A 21 -13.21 7.39 -14.00
N PRO A 22 -14.15 8.35 -13.93
CA PRO A 22 -13.84 9.76 -14.14
C PRO A 22 -12.75 10.20 -13.15
N PRO A 23 -11.82 11.08 -13.55
CA PRO A 23 -10.82 11.60 -12.63
C PRO A 23 -11.57 12.30 -11.50
N ALA A 24 -11.53 11.72 -10.29
CA ALA A 24 -11.94 12.41 -9.08
C ALA A 24 -11.17 13.74 -9.10
N SER A 25 -11.91 14.84 -9.31
CA SER A 25 -11.45 16.20 -9.61
C SER A 25 -9.96 16.39 -9.30
N ALA A 26 -9.15 16.40 -10.36
CA ALA A 26 -7.71 16.59 -10.26
C ALA A 26 -7.43 17.85 -9.43
N GLY A 27 -6.80 17.68 -8.26
CA GLY A 27 -6.25 18.78 -7.49
C GLY A 27 -5.17 19.53 -8.28
N PRO A 28 -4.54 20.56 -7.69
CA PRO A 28 -3.64 21.49 -8.40
C PRO A 28 -2.49 20.87 -9.22
N ASN A 29 -2.19 19.59 -9.04
CA ASN A 29 -1.10 18.85 -9.70
C ASN A 29 -1.55 17.51 -10.35
N GLY A 30 -2.83 17.37 -10.74
CA GLY A 30 -3.34 16.08 -11.23
C GLY A 30 -3.57 15.02 -10.14
N ALA A 31 -3.32 15.39 -8.88
CA ALA A 31 -3.50 14.52 -7.73
C ALA A 31 -4.99 14.33 -7.42
N PRO A 32 -5.52 13.10 -7.38
CA PRO A 32 -6.89 12.88 -6.95
C PRO A 32 -7.01 13.20 -5.45
N PRO A 33 -8.21 13.57 -4.98
CA PRO A 33 -8.44 13.90 -3.58
C PRO A 33 -8.08 12.74 -2.65
N LEU A 34 -7.90 13.02 -1.36
CA LEU A 34 -7.38 12.05 -0.40
C LEU A 34 -8.31 10.85 -0.17
N TRP A 35 -9.61 10.97 -0.41
CA TRP A 35 -10.54 9.85 -0.29
C TRP A 35 -10.52 8.93 -1.52
N ALA A 36 -10.10 9.45 -2.68
CA ALA A 36 -10.05 8.70 -3.94
C ALA A 36 -8.75 7.87 -4.07
N PRO A 37 -8.75 6.81 -4.90
CA PRO A 37 -7.54 6.06 -5.23
C PRO A 37 -6.69 6.81 -6.27
N TRP A 38 -5.36 6.83 -6.08
CA TRP A 38 -4.41 7.35 -7.08
C TRP A 38 -3.77 6.21 -7.86
N TYR A 39 -4.33 5.91 -9.03
CA TYR A 39 -3.75 4.92 -9.95
C TYR A 39 -2.46 5.47 -10.57
N GLY A 40 -1.38 4.68 -10.54
CA GLY A 40 -0.10 5.07 -11.14
C GLY A 40 0.67 6.14 -10.35
N ILE A 41 0.42 6.27 -9.04
CA ILE A 41 1.17 7.19 -8.18
C ILE A 41 2.68 6.88 -8.24
N SER A 42 3.52 7.92 -8.19
CA SER A 42 4.96 7.76 -8.12
C SER A 42 5.41 7.25 -6.74
N PHE A 43 6.62 6.67 -6.70
CA PHE A 43 7.24 6.16 -5.49
C PHE A 43 7.26 7.18 -4.34
N THR A 44 7.67 8.42 -4.60
CA THR A 44 7.69 9.51 -3.60
C THR A 44 6.30 10.02 -3.26
N GLY A 45 5.40 10.06 -4.24
CA GLY A 45 3.99 10.44 -4.03
C GLY A 45 3.28 9.52 -3.05
N ALA A 46 3.55 8.21 -3.12
CA ALA A 46 2.99 7.22 -2.20
C ALA A 46 3.42 7.46 -0.76
N PHE A 47 4.71 7.77 -0.52
CA PHE A 47 5.21 8.09 0.81
C PHE A 47 4.49 9.28 1.43
N VAL A 48 4.42 10.40 0.69
CA VAL A 48 3.74 11.61 1.18
C VAL A 48 2.25 11.34 1.42
N ARG A 49 1.60 10.61 0.50
CA ARG A 49 0.17 10.30 0.60
C ARG A 49 -0.14 9.33 1.75
N PHE A 50 0.78 8.43 2.09
CA PHE A 50 0.66 7.55 3.26
C PHE A 50 0.54 8.36 4.55
N TRP A 51 1.48 9.29 4.78
CA TRP A 51 1.46 10.15 5.97
C TRP A 51 0.26 11.11 5.98
N LYS A 52 -0.20 11.59 4.81
CA LYS A 52 -1.44 12.40 4.73
C LYS A 52 -2.71 11.61 5.08
N LYS A 53 -2.69 10.29 4.92
CA LYS A 53 -3.83 9.39 5.18
C LYS A 53 -3.59 8.52 6.42
N TYR A 54 -2.87 9.05 7.42
CA TYR A 54 -2.37 8.30 8.57
C TYR A 54 -3.48 7.63 9.42
N VAL A 55 -4.56 8.33 9.77
CA VAL A 55 -5.72 7.75 10.51
C VAL A 55 -7.00 7.72 9.67
N ARG A 56 -6.86 7.67 8.34
CA ARG A 56 -8.00 7.71 7.41
C ARG A 56 -8.33 6.29 6.96
N PHE A 57 -9.41 5.74 7.54
CA PHE A 57 -9.95 4.42 7.20
C PHE A 57 -11.03 4.47 6.10
N ASP A 58 -11.51 5.66 5.78
CA ASP A 58 -12.45 5.89 4.69
C ASP A 58 -11.74 6.03 3.33
N GLY A 59 -12.52 5.86 2.25
CA GLY A 59 -12.01 5.94 0.89
C GLY A 59 -11.27 4.69 0.43
N ARG A 60 -10.56 4.86 -0.70
CA ARG A 60 -9.88 3.79 -1.42
C ARG A 60 -8.39 4.05 -1.58
N ALA A 61 -7.63 2.97 -1.71
CA ALA A 61 -6.22 2.99 -2.06
C ALA A 61 -5.97 2.08 -3.26
N SER A 62 -5.29 2.60 -4.27
CA SER A 62 -4.93 1.82 -5.45
C SER A 62 -3.86 0.77 -5.11
N ARG A 63 -3.69 -0.22 -6.01
CA ARG A 63 -2.59 -1.18 -5.95
C ARG A 63 -1.22 -0.50 -5.85
N SER A 64 -0.99 0.56 -6.64
CA SER A 64 0.28 1.29 -6.63
C SER A 64 0.52 2.03 -5.32
N GLU A 65 -0.50 2.62 -4.69
CA GLU A 65 -0.35 3.22 -3.34
C GLU A 65 0.10 2.17 -2.32
N TYR A 66 -0.49 0.97 -2.37
CA TYR A 66 -0.14 -0.13 -1.47
C TYR A 66 1.29 -0.65 -1.68
N TRP A 67 1.65 -1.01 -2.92
CA TRP A 67 2.94 -1.63 -3.21
C TRP A 67 4.11 -0.68 -3.02
N TRP A 68 3.96 0.61 -3.35
CA TRP A 68 5.00 1.58 -3.06
C TRP A 68 5.21 1.79 -1.56
N TRP A 69 4.14 1.77 -0.76
CA TRP A 69 4.29 1.79 0.71
C TRP A 69 5.03 0.55 1.22
N TYR A 70 4.75 -0.63 0.67
CA TYR A 70 5.46 -1.85 1.05
C TYR A 70 6.96 -1.76 0.73
N LEU A 71 7.32 -1.18 -0.43
CA LEU A 71 8.72 -0.92 -0.78
C LEU A 71 9.38 0.11 0.14
N TRP A 72 8.69 1.19 0.49
CA TRP A 72 9.18 2.14 1.50
C TRP A 72 9.38 1.47 2.86
N SER A 73 8.45 0.61 3.27
CA SER A 73 8.53 -0.15 4.53
C SER A 73 9.74 -1.08 4.52
N ALA A 74 10.04 -1.74 3.38
CA ALA A 74 11.23 -2.55 3.23
C ALA A 74 12.52 -1.72 3.36
N ILE A 75 12.59 -0.55 2.70
CA ILE A 75 13.74 0.36 2.79
C ILE A 75 13.93 0.86 4.23
N LEU A 76 12.85 1.32 4.88
CA LEU A 76 12.88 1.76 6.28
C LEU A 76 13.33 0.63 7.20
N GLY A 77 12.85 -0.60 6.96
CA GLY A 77 13.27 -1.79 7.69
C GLY A 77 14.77 -2.09 7.53
N THR A 78 15.32 -2.00 6.32
CA THR A 78 16.76 -2.19 6.07
C THR A 78 17.60 -1.12 6.76
N VAL A 79 17.24 0.16 6.61
CA VAL A 79 17.94 1.27 7.28
C VAL A 79 17.90 1.08 8.80
N PHE A 80 16.73 0.75 9.32
CA PHE A 80 16.54 0.52 10.75
C PHE A 80 17.39 -0.65 11.26
N SER A 81 17.47 -1.75 10.51
CA SER A 81 18.30 -2.92 10.84
C SER A 81 19.79 -2.54 10.94
N VAL A 82 20.29 -1.75 10.00
CA VAL A 82 21.69 -1.27 10.02
C VAL A 82 21.95 -0.39 11.24
N VAL A 83 21.07 0.58 11.52
CA VAL A 83 21.19 1.48 12.68
C VAL A 83 21.17 0.70 13.98
N SER A 84 20.25 -0.27 14.11
CA SER A 84 20.16 -1.14 15.29
C SER A 84 21.44 -1.96 15.48
N GLY A 85 21.99 -2.54 14.40
CA GLY A 85 23.25 -3.27 14.43
C GLY A 85 24.44 -2.41 14.90
N ILE A 86 24.54 -1.17 14.43
CA ILE A 86 25.57 -0.21 14.87
C ILE A 86 25.40 0.12 16.36
N LEU A 87 24.17 0.39 16.81
CA LEU A 87 23.88 0.74 18.20
C LEU A 87 24.21 -0.41 19.17
N VAL A 88 23.88 -1.64 18.79
CA VAL A 88 24.21 -2.86 19.54
C VAL A 88 25.73 -3.03 19.68
N ALA A 89 26.47 -2.85 18.58
CA ALA A 89 27.93 -2.91 18.58
C ALA A 89 28.57 -1.83 19.47
N ALA A 90 28.04 -0.60 19.42
CA ALA A 90 28.53 0.52 20.24
C ALA A 90 28.25 0.35 21.75
N THR A 91 27.20 -0.39 22.12
CA THR A 91 26.78 -0.57 23.52
C THR A 91 27.32 -1.87 24.14
N GLY A 92 28.16 -2.63 23.44
CA GLY A 92 28.73 -3.90 23.93
C GLY A 92 27.67 -4.97 24.23
N THR A 93 26.50 -4.89 23.59
CA THR A 93 25.36 -5.78 23.87
C THR A 93 25.54 -7.12 23.16
N THR A 94 25.58 -8.21 23.91
CA THR A 94 25.63 -9.56 23.35
C THR A 94 24.27 -9.92 22.73
N THR A 95 24.18 -9.90 21.40
CA THR A 95 22.99 -10.36 20.68
C THR A 95 23.14 -11.84 20.35
N SER A 96 22.29 -12.68 20.92
CA SER A 96 22.19 -14.10 20.53
C SER A 96 21.44 -14.20 19.20
N THR A 97 22.18 -14.24 18.09
CA THR A 97 21.60 -14.47 16.77
C THR A 97 21.30 -15.95 16.58
N THR A 98 20.03 -16.35 16.72
CA THR A 98 19.59 -17.68 16.29
C THR A 98 19.31 -17.62 14.79
N SER A 99 20.25 -18.12 13.99
CA SER A 99 20.11 -18.24 12.55
C SER A 99 19.12 -19.37 12.21
N SER A 100 17.85 -19.05 12.01
CA SER A 100 16.91 -19.96 11.35
C SER A 100 16.91 -19.67 9.85
N ASN A 101 16.99 -20.71 9.02
CA ASN A 101 16.97 -20.66 7.54
C ASN A 101 15.68 -20.09 6.90
N SER A 102 14.84 -19.40 7.66
CA SER A 102 13.67 -18.66 7.19
C SER A 102 14.07 -17.23 6.86
N VAL A 103 13.64 -16.73 5.69
CA VAL A 103 13.85 -15.35 5.25
C VAL A 103 13.28 -14.38 6.29
N GLY A 104 14.15 -13.88 7.17
CA GLY A 104 13.84 -12.98 8.28
C GLY A 104 14.88 -13.10 9.40
N VAL A 105 15.55 -11.99 9.73
CA VAL A 105 16.43 -11.91 10.91
C VAL A 105 15.59 -11.40 12.08
N SER A 106 15.17 -12.30 12.96
CA SER A 106 14.55 -11.92 14.24
C SER A 106 15.62 -11.88 15.34
N SER A 107 16.34 -10.76 15.42
CA SER A 107 17.24 -10.48 16.55
C SER A 107 16.42 -9.90 17.71
N MET A 108 16.05 -10.72 18.69
CA MET A 108 15.55 -10.21 19.97
C MET A 108 16.74 -9.78 20.82
N SER A 109 17.07 -8.47 20.79
CA SER A 109 17.99 -7.89 21.77
C SER A 109 17.25 -7.69 23.09
N THR A 110 17.75 -8.25 24.18
CA THR A 110 17.24 -7.97 25.53
C THR A 110 17.66 -6.58 26.04
N ASN A 111 18.48 -5.84 25.29
CA ASN A 111 18.86 -4.49 25.65
C ASN A 111 17.70 -3.52 25.34
N PRO A 112 17.12 -2.86 26.37
CA PRO A 112 16.02 -1.94 26.17
C PRO A 112 16.39 -0.74 25.28
N VAL A 113 17.66 -0.32 25.25
CA VAL A 113 18.12 0.81 24.41
C VAL A 113 17.99 0.49 22.92
N ALA A 114 18.24 -0.76 22.51
CA ALA A 114 18.09 -1.19 21.12
C ALA A 114 16.65 -1.60 20.80
N GLY A 115 15.93 -2.21 21.75
CA GLY A 115 14.59 -2.74 21.54
C GLY A 115 13.46 -1.71 21.62
N VAL A 116 13.49 -0.77 22.58
CA VAL A 116 12.40 0.18 22.83
C VAL A 116 12.09 1.05 21.61
N PRO A 117 13.08 1.63 20.89
CA PRO A 117 12.80 2.42 19.68
C PRO A 117 12.08 1.63 18.58
N ILE A 118 12.37 0.33 18.45
CA ILE A 118 11.71 -0.58 17.49
C ILE A 118 10.22 -0.67 17.79
N TRP A 119 9.90 -0.94 19.05
CA TRP A 119 8.53 -1.10 19.50
C TRP A 119 7.73 0.18 19.32
N ILE A 120 8.32 1.34 19.65
CA ILE A 120 7.67 2.65 19.45
C ILE A 120 7.39 2.88 17.97
N LEU A 121 8.37 2.66 17.09
CA LEU A 121 8.19 2.83 15.65
C LEU A 121 7.15 1.84 15.09
N GLY A 122 7.19 0.58 15.52
CA GLY A 122 6.22 -0.44 15.13
C GLY A 122 4.79 -0.05 15.50
N LEU A 123 4.58 0.46 16.72
CA LEU A 123 3.28 0.96 17.17
C LEU A 123 2.84 2.21 16.39
N ALA A 124 3.76 3.13 16.11
CA ALA A 124 3.47 4.32 15.30
C ALA A 124 3.12 3.98 13.85
N LEU A 125 3.66 2.89 13.29
CA LEU A 125 3.34 2.46 11.92
C LEU A 125 2.14 1.50 11.85
N LEU A 126 1.69 0.94 12.97
CA LEU A 126 0.60 -0.02 13.02
C LEU A 126 -0.72 0.59 12.51
N ILE A 127 -1.11 1.74 13.05
CA ILE A 127 -2.36 2.43 12.72
C ILE A 127 -2.44 2.78 11.21
N PRO A 128 -1.45 3.50 10.63
CA PRO A 128 -1.55 3.88 9.22
C PRO A 128 -1.41 2.70 8.26
N THR A 129 -0.68 1.65 8.64
CA THR A 129 -0.60 0.41 7.84
C THR A 129 -1.95 -0.30 7.82
N LEU A 130 -2.63 -0.39 8.97
CA LEU A 130 -3.98 -0.94 9.04
C LEU A 130 -4.96 -0.10 8.23
N ALA A 131 -4.88 1.23 8.33
CA ALA A 131 -5.70 2.15 7.53
C ALA A 131 -5.51 1.96 6.02
N LEU A 132 -4.27 1.73 5.58
CA LEU A 132 -3.96 1.45 4.17
C LEU A 132 -4.55 0.11 3.70
N ILE A 133 -4.45 -0.95 4.53
CA ILE A 133 -5.03 -2.27 4.21
C ILE A 133 -6.56 -2.15 4.08
N VAL A 134 -7.22 -1.48 5.02
CA VAL A 134 -8.67 -1.22 4.98
C VAL A 134 -9.05 -0.50 3.68
N ARG A 135 -8.37 0.60 3.34
CA ARG A 135 -8.61 1.34 2.10
C ARG A 135 -8.37 0.50 0.84
N ARG A 136 -7.42 -0.42 0.88
CA ARG A 136 -7.15 -1.32 -0.24
C ARG A 136 -8.23 -2.40 -0.39
N LEU A 137 -8.77 -2.91 0.72
CA LEU A 137 -9.91 -3.82 0.71
C LEU A 137 -11.17 -3.14 0.16
N HIS A 138 -11.42 -1.89 0.55
CA HIS A 138 -12.51 -1.09 -0.01
C HIS A 138 -12.38 -0.88 -1.53
N ASP A 139 -11.16 -0.72 -2.03
CA ASP A 139 -10.89 -0.60 -3.47
C ASP A 139 -11.26 -1.86 -4.25
N ALA A 140 -11.18 -3.03 -3.61
CA ALA A 140 -11.66 -4.31 -4.14
C ALA A 140 -13.15 -4.60 -3.81
N ASN A 141 -13.89 -3.60 -3.30
CA ASN A 141 -15.28 -3.70 -2.84
C ASN A 141 -15.50 -4.67 -1.64
N LEU A 142 -14.44 -4.98 -0.89
CA LEU A 142 -14.50 -5.84 0.29
C LEU A 142 -14.72 -5.04 1.57
N SER A 143 -15.16 -5.71 2.64
CA SER A 143 -15.32 -5.08 3.95
C SER A 143 -13.96 -4.75 4.58
N GLY A 144 -13.81 -3.54 5.11
CA GLY A 144 -12.64 -3.13 5.88
C GLY A 144 -12.37 -3.99 7.12
N LEU A 145 -13.40 -4.65 7.66
CA LEU A 145 -13.25 -5.57 8.79
C LEU A 145 -12.37 -6.78 8.45
N LEU A 146 -12.24 -7.15 7.17
CA LEU A 146 -11.33 -8.22 6.78
C LEU A 146 -9.87 -7.88 7.09
N ALA A 147 -9.51 -6.61 7.31
CA ALA A 147 -8.18 -6.24 7.79
C ALA A 147 -7.86 -6.86 9.16
N LEU A 148 -8.87 -7.14 10.00
CA LEU A 148 -8.71 -7.83 11.29
C LEU A 148 -8.23 -9.27 11.15
N LEU A 149 -8.32 -9.85 9.96
CA LEU A 149 -7.74 -11.16 9.68
C LEU A 149 -6.23 -11.16 9.97
N LEU A 150 -5.54 -10.00 9.90
CA LEU A 150 -4.14 -9.86 10.30
C LEU A 150 -3.88 -10.28 11.77
N LEU A 151 -4.90 -10.27 12.64
CA LEU A 151 -4.79 -10.75 14.02
C LEU A 151 -4.65 -12.28 14.11
N ILE A 152 -5.07 -13.00 13.07
CA ILE A 152 -4.90 -14.44 12.96
C ILE A 152 -3.53 -14.70 12.32
N PRO A 153 -2.54 -15.21 13.06
CA PRO A 153 -1.20 -15.42 12.53
C PRO A 153 -1.21 -16.45 11.40
N PHE A 154 -0.25 -16.31 10.47
CA PHE A 154 -0.07 -17.13 9.28
C PHE A 154 -1.23 -17.08 8.28
N PHE A 155 -2.36 -17.72 8.56
CA PHE A 155 -3.49 -17.80 7.62
C PHE A 155 -4.07 -16.44 7.30
N GLY A 156 -4.17 -15.57 8.31
CA GLY A 156 -4.70 -14.24 8.12
C GLY A 156 -3.80 -13.33 7.31
N ALA A 157 -2.50 -13.38 7.57
CA ALA A 157 -1.50 -12.65 6.79
C ALA A 157 -1.48 -13.12 5.32
N ILE A 158 -1.55 -14.43 5.06
CA ILE A 158 -1.58 -14.98 3.70
C ILE A 158 -2.84 -14.53 2.96
N ALA A 159 -4.01 -14.64 3.58
CA ALA A 159 -5.27 -14.24 2.95
C ALA A 159 -5.30 -12.73 2.64
N ILE A 160 -4.84 -11.87 3.56
CA ILE A 160 -4.67 -10.44 3.30
C ILE A 160 -3.70 -10.22 2.14
N PHE A 161 -2.54 -10.88 2.15
CA PHE A 161 -1.54 -10.74 1.10
C PHE A 161 -2.12 -11.07 -0.28
N ILE A 162 -2.88 -12.16 -0.41
CA ILE A 162 -3.59 -12.53 -1.64
C ILE A 162 -4.60 -11.43 -2.03
N MET A 163 -5.39 -10.92 -1.09
CA MET A 163 -6.38 -9.86 -1.35
C MET A 163 -5.73 -8.55 -1.83
N MET A 164 -4.49 -8.26 -1.47
CA MET A 164 -3.80 -7.05 -1.93
C MET A 164 -3.54 -7.04 -3.44
N PHE A 165 -3.52 -8.21 -4.09
CA PHE A 165 -3.40 -8.34 -5.54
C PHE A 165 -4.74 -8.23 -6.30
N LEU A 166 -5.89 -8.24 -5.63
CA LEU A 166 -7.20 -8.27 -6.29
C LEU A 166 -7.43 -7.03 -7.18
N PRO A 167 -8.13 -7.11 -8.33
CA PRO A 167 -8.42 -5.92 -9.14
C PRO A 167 -9.27 -4.91 -8.37
N SER A 168 -9.14 -3.64 -8.77
CA SER A 168 -10.08 -2.62 -8.29
C SER A 168 -11.47 -2.95 -8.83
N ASN A 169 -12.51 -2.72 -8.02
CA ASN A 169 -13.89 -2.92 -8.40
C ASN A 169 -14.60 -1.55 -8.39
N PRO A 170 -15.28 -1.15 -9.48
CA PRO A 170 -16.04 0.10 -9.54
C PRO A 170 -17.04 0.29 -8.39
N GLU A 171 -17.65 -0.79 -7.90
CA GLU A 171 -18.60 -0.76 -6.78
C GLU A 171 -17.96 -0.32 -5.45
N GLY A 172 -16.62 -0.41 -5.34
CA GLY A 172 -15.87 0.12 -4.21
C GLY A 172 -16.02 1.63 -4.01
N ALA A 173 -16.51 2.36 -5.01
CA ALA A 173 -16.82 3.79 -4.90
C ALA A 173 -17.81 4.12 -3.77
N ARG A 174 -18.61 3.15 -3.29
CA ARG A 174 -19.47 3.34 -2.12
C ARG A 174 -18.72 3.69 -0.82
N PHE A 175 -17.43 3.37 -0.75
CA PHE A 175 -16.57 3.68 0.41
C PHE A 175 -15.91 5.05 0.30
N ASP A 176 -16.04 5.72 -0.86
CA ASP A 176 -15.55 7.07 -1.05
C ASP A 176 -16.38 8.04 -0.21
N ARG A 177 -15.71 8.80 0.64
CA ARG A 177 -16.31 9.90 1.38
C ARG A 177 -15.65 11.18 0.91
N PRO A 178 -16.22 11.86 -0.11
CA PRO A 178 -15.81 13.21 -0.41
C PRO A 178 -15.91 14.02 0.88
N ALA A 179 -14.79 14.60 1.30
CA ALA A 179 -14.77 15.41 2.50
C ALA A 179 -15.73 16.57 2.25
N ALA A 180 -16.92 16.51 2.84
CA ALA A 180 -17.65 17.72 3.17
C ALA A 180 -16.80 18.39 4.24
N ASP A 181 -16.10 19.45 3.82
CA ASP A 181 -15.59 20.56 4.61
C ASP A 181 -15.78 20.36 6.13
N ARG A 182 -14.73 19.86 6.80
CA ARG A 182 -14.57 19.93 8.26
C ARG A 182 -13.12 20.19 8.59
#